data_AF-A0AAV7MQT3-F1
#
_entry.id   AF-A0AAV7MQT3-F1
#
_cell.length_a   1.000
_cell.length_b   1.000
_cell.length_c   1.000
_cell.angle_alpha   90.00
_cell.angle_beta   90.00
_cell.angle_gamma   90.00
#
_symmetry.space_group_name_H-M   'P 1'
#
loop_
_entity.id
_entity.type
_entity.pdbx_description
1 polymer ?
#
loop_
_entity_poly.entity_id
_entity_poly.type
_entity_poly.pdbx_seq_one_letter_code
_entity_poly.pdbx_strand_id
1 'polypeptide(L)'
;MVCSATEDICSDDTIGLLCTLAEKGYKVDKNKLQYVQTEVHYLGQIISKDGRRMTPDRVQSIRNMSKPTTTKQMQTFLGLCNYVRQWIFDYATLTAPLLTALKESHANANKVDWTYDRETAFLELKEAITIAPVLATPDYKKHFYLFCHCNGTTMTAVLTQKTSMGHKPIAYYSGLLDPIMKGHYPCERALAAAAFAVQKSTTIVMGSPLTLYVEHAVFAILQRNKSTLTTQRVSGYEVILSIPSLQVVRCHTVNPTTFFAHPVSEDEQVHDCATYTPEEESEVREDPIPGSMLLFVDGSSFIDQETGIRHSGAAVNRAEQQ
;
A
#
# COMPACT_ATOMS: atom_id res chain seq x y z
N MET A 1 11.73 -24.18 14.98
CA MET A 1 12.70 -24.15 13.88
C MET A 1 14.05 -23.86 14.50
N VAL A 2 15.04 -24.71 14.23
CA VAL A 2 16.43 -24.51 14.68
C VAL A 2 17.19 -24.01 13.47
N CYS A 3 17.99 -22.96 13.65
CA CYS A 3 18.82 -22.39 12.59
C CYS A 3 20.20 -22.10 13.19
N SER A 4 21.23 -22.67 12.59
CA SER A 4 22.60 -22.53 13.06
C SER A 4 23.53 -22.21 11.89
N ALA A 5 24.72 -21.68 12.18
CA ALA A 5 25.64 -21.18 11.16
C ALA A 5 26.30 -22.29 10.33
N THR A 6 26.46 -23.49 10.91
CA THR A 6 27.06 -24.66 10.25
C THR A 6 26.17 -25.88 10.43
N GLU A 7 26.39 -26.88 9.58
CA GLU A 7 25.69 -28.16 9.62
C GLU A 7 25.89 -28.88 10.95
N ASP A 8 27.14 -28.98 11.41
CA ASP A 8 27.51 -29.65 12.66
C ASP A 8 26.80 -29.04 13.87
N ILE A 9 26.82 -27.71 13.99
CA ILE A 9 26.15 -27.01 15.10
C ILE A 9 24.63 -27.20 15.01
N CYS A 10 24.06 -27.17 13.79
CA CYS A 10 22.63 -27.39 13.59
C CYS A 10 22.21 -28.80 14.00
N SER A 11 23.05 -29.80 13.71
CA SER A 11 22.87 -31.18 14.14
C SER A 11 22.86 -31.28 15.66
N ASP A 12 23.88 -30.73 16.32
CA ASP A 12 24.02 -30.75 17.79
C ASP A 12 22.86 -30.01 18.48
N ASP A 13 22.51 -28.81 18.01
CA ASP A 13 21.39 -28.02 18.53
C ASP A 13 20.05 -28.78 18.35
N THR A 14 19.88 -29.46 17.21
CA THR A 14 18.67 -30.25 16.94
C THR A 14 18.59 -31.45 17.88
N ILE A 15 19.68 -32.16 18.12
CA ILE A 15 19.73 -33.29 19.07
C ILE A 15 19.41 -32.80 20.48
N GLY A 16 20.03 -31.71 20.93
CA GLY A 16 19.77 -31.11 22.23
C GLY A 16 18.30 -30.71 22.42
N LEU A 17 17.68 -30.10 21.39
CA LEU A 17 16.25 -29.77 21.40
C LEU A 17 15.38 -31.03 21.48
N LEU A 18 15.69 -32.08 20.71
CA LEU A 18 14.93 -33.34 20.71
C LEU A 18 15.01 -34.04 22.07
N CYS A 19 16.18 -34.07 22.71
CA CYS A 19 16.34 -34.57 24.08
C CYS A 19 15.48 -33.77 25.06
N THR A 20 15.54 -32.44 25.01
CA THR A 20 14.72 -31.55 25.86
C THR A 20 13.23 -31.79 25.66
N LEU A 21 12.77 -31.95 24.42
CA LEU A 21 11.36 -32.24 24.11
C LEU A 21 10.94 -33.58 24.69
N ALA A 22 11.78 -34.62 24.56
CA ALA A 22 11.51 -35.94 25.11
C ALA A 22 11.43 -35.91 26.64
N GLU A 23 12.35 -35.23 27.31
CA GLU A 23 12.35 -35.03 28.78
C GLU A 23 11.07 -34.33 29.27
N LYS A 24 10.56 -33.37 28.49
CA LYS A 24 9.31 -32.66 28.79
C LYS A 24 8.04 -33.42 28.36
N GLY A 25 8.19 -34.62 27.80
CA GLY A 25 7.07 -35.48 27.39
C GLY A 25 6.44 -35.12 26.04
N TYR A 26 7.05 -34.22 25.26
CA TYR A 26 6.62 -33.93 23.89
C TYR A 26 7.09 -35.01 22.91
N LYS A 27 6.37 -35.18 21.81
CA LYS A 27 6.68 -36.14 20.74
C LYS A 27 6.82 -35.43 19.41
N VAL A 28 7.75 -35.90 18.59
CA VAL A 28 8.00 -35.39 17.24
C VAL A 28 7.64 -36.46 16.21
N ASP A 29 6.97 -36.05 15.14
CA ASP A 29 6.67 -36.92 14.00
C ASP A 29 7.92 -37.05 13.13
N LYS A 30 8.53 -38.24 13.14
CA LYS A 30 9.74 -38.55 12.37
C LYS A 30 9.55 -38.32 10.87
N ASN A 31 8.36 -38.54 10.34
CA ASN A 31 8.09 -38.41 8.90
C ASN A 31 7.98 -36.94 8.46
N LYS A 32 7.66 -36.03 9.39
CA LYS A 32 7.58 -34.59 9.13
C LYS A 32 8.84 -33.82 9.54
N LEU A 33 9.81 -34.51 10.14
CA LEU A 33 11.06 -33.92 10.57
C LEU A 33 11.92 -33.56 9.35
N GLN A 34 12.25 -32.28 9.23
CA GLN A 34 13.21 -31.77 8.25
C GLN A 34 14.56 -31.61 8.93
N TYR A 35 15.32 -32.71 9.02
CA TYR A 35 16.59 -32.75 9.76
C TYR A 35 17.72 -32.09 8.95
N VAL A 36 18.33 -31.05 9.52
CA VAL A 36 19.54 -30.37 9.03
C VAL A 36 19.51 -30.13 7.51
N GLN A 37 18.55 -29.33 7.05
CA GLN A 37 18.37 -29.00 5.63
C GLN A 37 18.75 -27.54 5.37
N THR A 38 19.27 -27.25 4.18
CA THR A 38 19.58 -25.88 3.73
C THR A 38 18.34 -25.08 3.30
N GLU A 39 17.25 -25.80 3.02
CA GLU A 39 15.93 -25.26 2.69
C GLU A 39 14.86 -26.01 3.49
N VAL A 40 13.93 -25.29 4.11
CA VAL A 40 12.88 -25.88 4.96
C VAL A 40 11.51 -25.27 4.68
N HIS A 41 10.48 -26.11 4.78
CA HIS A 41 9.08 -25.73 4.78
C HIS A 41 8.63 -25.38 6.20
N TYR A 42 8.17 -24.14 6.41
CA TYR A 42 7.68 -23.67 7.69
C TYR A 42 6.50 -22.73 7.52
N LEU A 43 5.37 -23.02 8.20
CA LEU A 43 4.15 -22.23 8.20
C LEU A 43 3.60 -21.85 6.81
N GLY A 44 3.81 -22.69 5.78
CA GLY A 44 3.36 -22.42 4.41
C GLY A 44 4.32 -21.56 3.58
N GLN A 45 5.56 -21.43 4.04
CA GLN A 45 6.66 -20.75 3.35
C GLN A 45 7.84 -21.70 3.21
N ILE A 46 8.71 -21.40 2.26
CA ILE A 46 10.02 -22.02 2.11
C ILE A 46 11.08 -21.01 2.56
N ILE A 47 11.92 -21.41 3.51
CA ILE A 47 12.99 -20.60 4.06
C ILE A 47 14.32 -21.23 3.68
N SER A 48 15.24 -20.42 3.16
CA SER A 48 16.56 -20.83 2.69
C SER A 48 17.57 -19.72 2.96
N LYS A 49 18.85 -19.97 2.64
CA LYS A 49 19.91 -18.93 2.66
C LYS A 49 19.56 -17.71 1.80
N ASP A 50 18.82 -17.92 0.71
CA ASP A 50 18.47 -16.86 -0.24
C ASP A 50 17.28 -16.03 0.24
N GLY A 51 16.61 -16.47 1.31
CA GLY A 51 15.47 -15.78 1.92
C GLY A 51 14.24 -16.66 1.99
N ARG A 52 13.07 -16.02 1.95
CA ARG A 52 11.75 -16.65 2.12
C ARG A 52 10.88 -16.48 0.87
N ARG A 53 10.22 -17.56 0.48
CA ARG A 53 9.23 -17.58 -0.61
C ARG A 53 8.00 -18.39 -0.23
N MET A 54 6.93 -18.23 -0.98
CA MET A 54 5.73 -19.06 -0.80
C MET A 54 5.96 -20.49 -1.27
N THR A 55 5.27 -21.46 -0.66
CA THR A 55 5.30 -22.83 -1.18
C THR A 55 4.58 -22.90 -2.55
N PRO A 56 5.11 -23.68 -3.52
CA PRO A 56 4.48 -23.87 -4.82
C PRO A 56 3.02 -24.33 -4.71
N ASP A 57 2.71 -25.23 -3.76
CA ASP A 57 1.34 -25.71 -3.54
C ASP A 57 0.37 -24.59 -3.19
N ARG A 58 0.81 -23.59 -2.41
CA ARG A 58 -0.02 -22.45 -2.02
C ARG A 58 -0.22 -21.49 -3.19
N VAL A 59 0.84 -21.21 -3.94
CA VAL A 59 0.76 -20.43 -5.19
C VAL A 59 -0.22 -21.11 -6.16
N GLN A 60 -0.07 -22.41 -6.38
CA GLN A 60 -0.90 -23.18 -7.29
C GLN A 60 -2.36 -23.24 -6.84
N SER A 61 -2.60 -23.36 -5.52
CA SER A 61 -3.95 -23.33 -4.95
C SER A 61 -4.67 -22.02 -5.28
N ILE A 62 -4.02 -20.88 -5.11
CA ILE A 62 -4.59 -19.55 -5.43
C ILE A 62 -4.75 -19.39 -6.95
N ARG A 63 -3.74 -19.80 -7.73
CA ARG A 63 -3.76 -19.74 -9.20
C ARG A 63 -4.91 -20.57 -9.80
N ASN A 64 -5.25 -21.71 -9.18
CA ASN A 64 -6.31 -22.59 -9.66
C ASN A 64 -7.71 -22.22 -9.14
N MET A 65 -7.83 -21.23 -8.23
CA MET A 65 -9.15 -20.82 -7.75
C MET A 65 -10.00 -20.30 -8.91
N SER A 66 -11.21 -20.82 -9.00
CA SER A 66 -12.23 -20.36 -9.92
C SER A 66 -12.74 -18.97 -9.52
N LYS A 67 -13.27 -18.25 -10.51
CA LYS A 67 -13.88 -16.93 -10.35
C LYS A 67 -14.99 -16.98 -9.28
N PRO A 68 -14.88 -16.24 -8.15
CA PRO A 68 -15.89 -16.23 -7.11
C PRO A 68 -17.25 -15.72 -7.60
N THR A 69 -18.32 -16.49 -7.44
CA THR A 69 -19.68 -16.06 -7.81
C THR A 69 -20.49 -15.55 -6.62
N THR A 70 -20.04 -15.86 -5.40
CA THR A 70 -20.71 -15.48 -4.15
C THR A 70 -19.80 -14.67 -3.23
N THR A 71 -20.40 -13.85 -2.36
CA THR A 71 -19.69 -13.08 -1.32
C THR A 71 -18.76 -13.96 -0.49
N LYS A 72 -19.22 -15.15 -0.10
CA LYS A 72 -18.43 -16.08 0.72
C LYS A 72 -17.20 -16.60 -0.03
N GLN A 73 -17.34 -16.93 -1.31
CA GLN A 73 -16.20 -17.33 -2.15
C GLN A 73 -15.21 -16.17 -2.32
N MET A 74 -15.70 -14.94 -2.50
CA MET A 74 -14.85 -13.75 -2.60
C MET A 74 -14.06 -13.52 -1.30
N GLN A 75 -14.71 -13.61 -0.13
CA GLN A 75 -14.05 -13.54 1.17
C GLN A 75 -13.00 -14.64 1.34
N THR A 76 -13.30 -15.87 0.91
CA THR A 76 -12.35 -16.99 0.95
C THR A 76 -11.12 -16.70 0.09
N PHE A 77 -11.32 -16.22 -1.14
CA PHE A 77 -10.25 -15.84 -2.05
C PHE A 77 -9.38 -14.71 -1.47
N LEU A 78 -10.00 -13.60 -1.04
CA LEU A 78 -9.28 -12.45 -0.46
C LEU A 78 -8.59 -12.80 0.86
N GLY A 79 -9.16 -13.69 1.68
CA GLY A 79 -8.55 -14.17 2.91
C GLY A 79 -7.26 -14.96 2.65
N LEU A 80 -7.26 -15.83 1.63
CA LEU A 80 -6.07 -16.55 1.19
C LEU A 80 -5.01 -15.60 0.62
N CYS A 81 -5.43 -14.64 -0.20
CA CYS A 81 -4.54 -13.64 -0.79
C CYS A 81 -3.94 -12.71 0.27
N ASN A 82 -4.67 -12.39 1.34
CA ASN A 82 -4.18 -11.52 2.40
C ASN A 82 -2.99 -12.12 3.16
N TYR A 83 -2.89 -13.45 3.24
CA TYR A 83 -1.71 -14.11 3.82
C TYR A 83 -0.44 -13.81 3.02
N VAL A 84 -0.56 -13.68 1.69
CA VAL A 84 0.58 -13.55 0.77
C VAL A 84 0.88 -12.11 0.41
N ARG A 85 0.11 -11.15 0.93
CA ARG A 85 0.23 -9.72 0.62
C ARG A 85 1.65 -9.15 0.80
N GLN A 86 2.46 -9.71 1.72
CA GLN A 86 3.82 -9.23 1.98
C GLN A 86 4.79 -9.49 0.82
N TRP A 87 4.42 -10.33 -0.14
CA TRP A 87 5.19 -10.60 -1.37
C TRP A 87 4.70 -9.78 -2.56
N ILE A 88 3.55 -9.11 -2.45
CA ILE A 88 2.87 -8.51 -3.59
C ILE A 88 3.02 -7.00 -3.53
N PHE A 89 3.71 -6.46 -4.52
CA PHE A 89 3.78 -5.03 -4.73
C PHE A 89 2.37 -4.48 -5.02
N ASP A 90 2.03 -3.35 -4.38
CA ASP A 90 0.76 -2.63 -4.57
C ASP A 90 -0.53 -3.49 -4.43
N TYR A 91 -0.48 -4.50 -3.56
CA TYR A 91 -1.62 -5.39 -3.28
C TYR A 91 -2.96 -4.67 -3.02
N ALA A 92 -2.95 -3.52 -2.35
CA ALA A 92 -4.16 -2.74 -2.06
C ALA A 92 -4.84 -2.22 -3.33
N THR A 93 -4.08 -1.79 -4.34
CA THR A 93 -4.63 -1.37 -5.64
C THR A 93 -5.25 -2.57 -6.35
N LEU A 94 -4.52 -3.69 -6.43
CA LEU A 94 -5.00 -4.92 -7.06
C LEU A 94 -6.28 -5.46 -6.40
N THR A 95 -6.43 -5.28 -5.09
CA THR A 95 -7.61 -5.78 -4.35
C THR A 95 -8.74 -4.77 -4.22
N ALA A 96 -8.52 -3.49 -4.53
CA ALA A 96 -9.53 -2.44 -4.35
C ALA A 96 -10.85 -2.74 -5.10
N PRO A 97 -10.85 -3.14 -6.40
CA PRO A 97 -12.08 -3.44 -7.11
C PRO A 97 -12.84 -4.63 -6.51
N LEU A 98 -12.11 -5.64 -6.01
CA LEU A 98 -12.69 -6.85 -5.40
C LEU A 98 -13.28 -6.56 -4.02
N LEU A 99 -12.64 -5.70 -3.24
CA LEU A 99 -13.17 -5.24 -1.95
C LEU A 99 -14.42 -4.38 -2.13
N THR A 100 -14.47 -3.55 -3.16
CA THR A 100 -15.68 -2.79 -3.52
C THR A 100 -16.81 -3.74 -3.95
N ALA A 101 -16.51 -4.71 -4.81
CA ALA A 101 -17.47 -5.76 -5.19
C ALA A 101 -18.04 -6.49 -3.98
N LEU A 102 -17.18 -6.79 -2.99
CA LEU A 102 -17.60 -7.46 -1.76
C LEU A 102 -18.58 -6.60 -0.94
N LYS A 103 -18.33 -5.29 -0.82
CA LYS A 103 -19.21 -4.36 -0.10
C LYS A 103 -20.57 -4.23 -0.79
N GLU A 104 -20.59 -4.10 -2.11
CA GLU A 104 -21.82 -3.98 -2.90
C GLU A 104 -22.61 -5.29 -2.95
N SER A 105 -21.93 -6.43 -2.93
CA SER A 105 -22.55 -7.75 -2.94
C SER A 105 -23.48 -7.98 -1.74
N HIS A 106 -23.17 -7.40 -0.59
CA HIS A 106 -24.04 -7.45 0.59
C HIS A 106 -25.39 -6.77 0.37
N ALA A 107 -25.45 -5.73 -0.47
CA ALA A 107 -26.69 -5.09 -0.87
C ALA A 107 -27.43 -5.87 -1.98
N ASN A 108 -26.71 -6.67 -2.77
CA ASN A 108 -27.21 -7.37 -3.96
C ASN A 108 -27.38 -8.89 -3.74
N ALA A 109 -28.05 -9.27 -2.66
CA ALA A 109 -28.41 -10.67 -2.36
C ALA A 109 -27.21 -11.65 -2.38
N ASN A 110 -26.03 -11.21 -1.94
CA ASN A 110 -24.79 -11.98 -1.86
C ASN A 110 -24.22 -12.49 -3.21
N LYS A 111 -24.63 -11.87 -4.33
CA LYS A 111 -24.04 -12.13 -5.65
C LYS A 111 -22.92 -11.14 -5.93
N VAL A 112 -21.84 -11.63 -6.52
CA VAL A 112 -20.73 -10.78 -6.96
C VAL A 112 -20.99 -10.36 -8.40
N ASP A 113 -21.09 -9.07 -8.63
CA ASP A 113 -21.15 -8.50 -9.98
C ASP A 113 -19.72 -8.40 -10.56
N TRP A 114 -19.55 -8.84 -11.80
CA TRP A 114 -18.24 -8.95 -12.46
C TRP A 114 -18.18 -7.98 -13.63
N THR A 115 -17.66 -6.79 -13.33
CA THR A 115 -17.24 -5.82 -14.34
C THR A 115 -15.87 -6.18 -14.90
N TYR A 116 -15.51 -5.56 -16.02
CA TYR A 116 -14.19 -5.71 -16.64
C TYR A 116 -13.05 -5.40 -15.64
N ASP A 117 -13.18 -4.34 -14.85
CA ASP A 117 -12.16 -3.94 -13.87
C ASP A 117 -11.97 -4.97 -12.76
N ARG A 118 -13.08 -5.59 -12.29
CA ARG A 118 -13.03 -6.63 -11.26
C ARG A 118 -12.39 -7.90 -11.78
N GLU A 119 -12.73 -8.29 -13.00
CA GLU A 119 -12.13 -9.45 -13.67
C GLU A 119 -10.63 -9.24 -13.90
N THR A 120 -10.25 -8.06 -14.38
CA THR A 120 -8.84 -7.67 -14.55
C THR A 120 -8.09 -7.75 -13.22
N ALA A 121 -8.61 -7.12 -12.18
CA ALA A 121 -8.02 -7.15 -10.84
C ALA A 121 -7.85 -8.58 -10.28
N PHE A 122 -8.83 -9.46 -10.51
CA PHE A 122 -8.75 -10.86 -10.10
C PHE A 122 -7.62 -11.61 -10.84
N LEU A 123 -7.48 -11.40 -12.14
CA LEU A 123 -6.45 -12.04 -12.95
C LEU A 123 -5.05 -11.50 -12.62
N GLU A 124 -4.90 -10.18 -12.53
CA GLU A 124 -3.64 -9.53 -12.18
C GLU A 124 -3.15 -9.92 -10.79
N LEU A 125 -4.06 -10.01 -9.81
CA LEU A 125 -3.68 -10.48 -8.47
C LEU A 125 -3.15 -11.92 -8.49
N LYS A 126 -3.79 -12.82 -9.26
CA LYS A 126 -3.33 -14.20 -9.40
C LYS A 126 -1.98 -14.28 -10.10
N GLU A 127 -1.76 -13.44 -11.10
CA GLU A 127 -0.48 -13.35 -11.80
C GLU A 127 0.61 -12.83 -10.88
N ALA A 128 0.36 -11.72 -10.17
CA ALA A 128 1.29 -11.13 -9.22
C ALA A 128 1.72 -12.13 -8.12
N ILE A 129 0.81 -12.98 -7.66
CA ILE A 129 1.11 -14.06 -6.70
C ILE A 129 1.98 -15.17 -7.32
N THR A 130 1.80 -15.43 -8.61
CA THR A 130 2.56 -16.46 -9.34
C THR A 130 4.00 -16.01 -9.59
N ILE A 131 4.21 -14.73 -9.90
CA ILE A 131 5.54 -14.14 -10.15
C ILE A 131 6.18 -13.51 -8.91
N ALA A 132 5.60 -13.75 -7.72
CA ALA A 132 6.04 -13.18 -6.47
C ALA A 132 7.55 -13.45 -6.20
N PRO A 133 8.35 -12.42 -5.87
CA PRO A 133 9.79 -12.56 -5.73
C PRO A 133 10.17 -13.27 -4.42
N VAL A 134 11.41 -13.77 -4.35
CA VAL A 134 11.99 -14.22 -3.08
C VAL A 134 12.31 -13.01 -2.21
N LEU A 135 11.77 -12.97 -0.99
CA LEU A 135 12.03 -11.91 -0.03
C LEU A 135 13.27 -12.24 0.81
N ALA A 136 14.12 -11.25 1.09
CA ALA A 136 15.23 -11.41 2.01
C ALA A 136 14.76 -11.66 3.46
N THR A 137 15.56 -12.41 4.20
CA THR A 137 15.50 -12.42 5.66
C THR A 137 16.15 -11.14 6.20
N PRO A 138 15.56 -10.47 7.20
CA PRO A 138 16.12 -9.23 7.75
C PRO A 138 17.43 -9.52 8.47
N ASP A 139 18.46 -8.74 8.16
CA ASP A 139 19.76 -8.75 8.83
C ASP A 139 19.89 -7.49 9.68
N TYR A 140 19.66 -7.60 10.99
CA TYR A 140 19.64 -6.46 11.91
C TYR A 140 21.01 -5.78 12.09
N LYS A 141 22.09 -6.34 11.53
CA LYS A 141 23.40 -5.67 11.48
C LYS A 141 23.49 -4.67 10.33
N LYS A 142 22.53 -4.67 9.40
CA LYS A 142 22.49 -3.81 8.22
C LYS A 142 21.41 -2.75 8.34
N HIS A 143 21.68 -1.62 7.70
CA HIS A 143 20.74 -0.51 7.57
C HIS A 143 19.51 -0.90 6.72
N PHE A 144 18.33 -0.52 7.17
CA PHE A 144 17.08 -0.71 6.43
C PHE A 144 16.76 0.49 5.54
N TYR A 145 16.14 0.21 4.38
CA TYR A 145 15.67 1.25 3.47
C TYR A 145 14.20 0.99 3.14
N LEU A 146 13.38 2.01 3.33
CA LEU A 146 11.95 1.97 3.11
C LEU A 146 11.59 3.00 2.06
N PHE A 147 11.00 2.54 0.97
CA PHE A 147 10.54 3.38 -0.11
C PHE A 147 9.03 3.48 -0.03
N CYS A 148 8.46 4.68 -0.04
CA CYS A 148 7.01 4.86 -0.02
C CYS A 148 6.52 5.66 -1.22
N HIS A 149 5.31 5.36 -1.66
CA HIS A 149 4.63 6.04 -2.75
C HIS A 149 3.12 6.10 -2.48
N CYS A 150 2.45 7.10 -3.04
CA CYS A 150 1.01 7.28 -2.94
C CYS A 150 0.43 7.70 -4.29
N ASN A 151 -0.48 6.91 -4.85
CA ASN A 151 -1.13 7.17 -6.14
C ASN A 151 -2.50 7.86 -5.98
N GLY A 152 -2.72 8.55 -4.86
CA GLY A 152 -3.95 9.28 -4.56
C GLY A 152 -5.12 8.44 -4.04
N THR A 153 -5.10 7.11 -4.20
CA THR A 153 -6.10 6.20 -3.61
C THR A 153 -5.49 5.16 -2.68
N THR A 154 -4.27 4.74 -2.96
CA THR A 154 -3.52 3.75 -2.18
C THR A 154 -2.18 4.32 -1.70
N MET A 155 -1.68 3.73 -0.64
CA MET A 155 -0.36 3.97 -0.08
C MET A 155 0.40 2.66 -0.20
N THR A 156 1.60 2.72 -0.75
CA THR A 156 2.43 1.55 -0.97
C THR A 156 3.84 1.81 -0.46
N ALA A 157 4.45 0.79 0.12
CA ALA A 157 5.80 0.87 0.62
C ALA A 157 6.56 -0.45 0.45
N VAL A 158 7.87 -0.36 0.25
CA VAL A 158 8.75 -1.52 0.16
C VAL A 158 9.91 -1.38 1.13
N LEU A 159 10.02 -2.34 2.04
CA LEU A 159 11.15 -2.46 2.95
C LEU A 159 12.22 -3.32 2.31
N THR A 160 13.46 -2.83 2.31
CA THR A 160 14.60 -3.46 1.64
C THR A 160 15.86 -3.37 2.49
N GLN A 161 16.86 -4.18 2.16
CA GLN A 161 18.23 -4.02 2.60
C GLN A 161 19.19 -4.10 1.41
N LYS A 162 20.32 -3.40 1.50
CA LYS A 162 21.38 -3.48 0.48
C LYS A 162 22.09 -4.83 0.54
N THR A 163 22.35 -5.36 -0.65
CA THR A 163 23.13 -6.56 -0.93
C THR A 163 24.21 -6.21 -1.96
N SER A 164 25.09 -7.15 -2.28
CA SER A 164 26.08 -6.98 -3.35
C SER A 164 25.45 -6.68 -4.72
N MET A 165 24.20 -7.09 -4.94
CA MET A 165 23.47 -6.88 -6.20
C MET A 165 22.49 -5.69 -6.14
N GLY A 166 22.60 -4.83 -5.12
CA GLY A 166 21.67 -3.72 -4.90
C GLY A 166 20.63 -4.01 -3.82
N HIS A 167 19.45 -3.40 -3.92
CA HIS A 167 18.40 -3.55 -2.92
C HIS A 167 17.66 -4.88 -3.08
N LYS A 168 17.50 -5.62 -1.98
CA LYS A 168 16.67 -6.83 -1.94
C LYS A 168 15.44 -6.59 -1.05
N PRO A 169 14.22 -6.87 -1.53
CA PRO A 169 13.00 -6.63 -0.76
C PRO A 169 12.86 -7.62 0.39
N ILE A 170 12.47 -7.12 1.56
CA ILE A 170 12.14 -7.89 2.76
C ILE A 170 10.63 -8.04 2.90
N ALA A 171 9.89 -6.97 2.60
CA ALA A 171 8.43 -6.98 2.64
C ALA A 171 7.84 -5.86 1.79
N TYR A 172 6.70 -6.14 1.18
CA TYR A 172 5.82 -5.17 0.56
C TYR A 172 4.67 -4.83 1.51
N TYR A 173 4.33 -3.55 1.55
CA TYR A 173 3.19 -3.03 2.29
C TYR A 173 2.33 -2.22 1.34
N SER A 174 1.02 -2.38 1.48
CA SER A 174 0.08 -1.52 0.79
C SER A 174 -1.20 -1.40 1.60
N GLY A 175 -1.90 -0.29 1.41
CA GLY A 175 -3.16 0.01 2.07
C GLY A 175 -3.95 1.04 1.28
N LEU A 176 -5.27 1.03 1.44
CA LEU A 176 -6.10 2.11 0.94
C LEU A 176 -5.92 3.34 1.83
N LEU A 177 -5.91 4.53 1.23
CA LEU A 177 -6.12 5.76 1.99
C LEU A 177 -7.48 5.70 2.68
N ASP A 178 -7.55 6.19 3.91
CA ASP A 178 -8.83 6.36 4.57
C ASP A 178 -9.68 7.41 3.84
N PRO A 179 -11.02 7.34 3.91
CA PRO A 179 -11.89 8.23 3.15
C PRO A 179 -11.63 9.72 3.37
N ILE A 180 -11.18 10.10 4.57
CA ILE A 180 -10.85 11.50 4.88
C ILE A 180 -9.58 11.88 4.13
N MET A 181 -8.49 11.10 4.28
CA MET A 181 -7.23 11.35 3.56
C MET A 181 -7.36 11.34 2.04
N LYS A 182 -8.31 10.59 1.48
CA LYS A 182 -8.57 10.63 0.03
C LYS A 182 -9.00 12.03 -0.46
N GLY A 183 -9.71 12.79 0.37
CA GLY A 183 -10.13 14.16 0.06
C GLY A 183 -9.05 15.22 0.31
N HIS A 184 -7.92 14.84 0.89
CA HIS A 184 -6.81 15.75 1.16
C HIS A 184 -5.88 15.91 -0.05
N TYR A 185 -5.06 16.96 -0.02
CA TYR A 185 -4.17 17.29 -1.13
C TYR A 185 -3.05 16.26 -1.33
N PRO A 186 -2.45 16.16 -2.54
CA PRO A 186 -1.36 15.22 -2.82
C PRO A 186 -0.25 15.19 -1.76
N CYS A 187 0.23 16.37 -1.33
CA CYS A 187 1.24 16.50 -0.27
C CYS A 187 0.81 15.84 1.06
N GLU A 188 -0.41 16.10 1.51
CA GLU A 188 -0.93 15.55 2.77
C GLU A 188 -1.18 14.04 2.66
N ARG A 189 -1.62 13.55 1.50
CA ARG A 189 -1.72 12.12 1.21
C ARG A 189 -0.35 11.45 1.25
N ALA A 190 0.68 12.08 0.71
CA ALA A 190 2.06 11.59 0.78
C ALA A 190 2.59 11.56 2.23
N LEU A 191 2.24 12.56 3.06
CA LEU A 191 2.55 12.54 4.50
C LEU A 191 1.90 11.34 5.20
N ALA A 192 0.62 11.06 4.92
CA ALA A 192 -0.05 9.89 5.47
C ALA A 192 0.58 8.57 4.98
N ALA A 193 0.99 8.50 3.72
CA ALA A 193 1.69 7.34 3.16
C ALA A 193 3.05 7.09 3.82
N ALA A 194 3.81 8.15 4.09
CA ALA A 194 5.08 8.08 4.82
C ALA A 194 4.86 7.53 6.25
N ALA A 195 3.89 8.08 7.00
CA ALA A 195 3.57 7.60 8.34
C ALA A 195 3.07 6.14 8.32
N PHE A 196 2.22 5.78 7.36
CA PHE A 196 1.77 4.41 7.14
C PHE A 196 2.95 3.45 6.92
N ALA A 197 3.89 3.81 6.04
CA ALA A 197 5.04 2.99 5.71
C ALA A 197 5.88 2.69 6.96
N VAL A 198 6.24 3.74 7.72
CA VAL A 198 7.02 3.60 8.95
C VAL A 198 6.29 2.70 9.94
N GLN A 199 5.03 2.98 10.22
CA GLN A 199 4.22 2.21 11.17
C GLN A 199 4.13 0.73 10.79
N LYS A 200 3.92 0.39 9.51
CA LYS A 200 3.86 -1.00 9.06
C LYS A 200 5.20 -1.72 9.14
N SER A 201 6.31 -1.01 8.95
CA SER A 201 7.65 -1.59 8.97
C SER A 201 8.17 -1.90 10.39
N THR A 202 7.60 -1.28 11.43
CA THR A 202 8.08 -1.39 12.84
C THR A 202 8.28 -2.83 13.31
N THR A 203 7.38 -3.75 12.94
CA THR A 203 7.43 -5.16 13.36
C THR A 203 8.63 -5.92 12.81
N ILE A 204 9.15 -5.49 11.65
CA ILE A 204 10.34 -6.09 11.02
C ILE A 204 11.59 -5.30 11.37
N VAL A 205 11.53 -3.97 11.41
CA VAL A 205 12.70 -3.11 11.66
C VAL A 205 13.15 -3.16 13.13
N MET A 206 12.21 -3.33 14.07
CA MET A 206 12.48 -3.47 15.51
C MET A 206 13.39 -2.37 16.09
N GLY A 207 13.19 -1.12 15.64
CA GLY A 207 13.98 0.03 16.10
C GLY A 207 15.37 0.18 15.47
N SER A 208 15.76 -0.73 14.57
CA SER A 208 17.02 -0.64 13.82
C SER A 208 17.07 0.62 12.94
N PRO A 209 18.27 1.10 12.57
CA PRO A 209 18.44 2.24 11.66
C PRO A 209 17.67 2.06 10.35
N LEU A 210 16.89 3.07 9.99
CA LEU A 210 15.98 3.07 8.86
C LEU A 210 16.06 4.39 8.08
N THR A 211 16.25 4.31 6.76
CA THR A 211 16.03 5.46 5.88
C THR A 211 14.71 5.33 5.15
N LEU A 212 13.83 6.33 5.29
CA LEU A 212 12.58 6.45 4.54
C LEU A 212 12.78 7.39 3.35
N TYR A 213 12.49 6.90 2.15
CA TYR A 213 12.42 7.70 0.93
C TYR A 213 11.00 8.15 0.63
N VAL A 214 10.84 9.46 0.44
CA VAL A 214 9.55 10.13 0.20
C VAL A 214 9.65 11.02 -1.04
N GLU A 215 8.54 11.20 -1.76
CA GLU A 215 8.48 12.12 -2.91
C GLU A 215 8.29 13.59 -2.49
N HIS A 216 7.65 13.80 -1.33
CA HIS A 216 7.30 15.12 -0.81
C HIS A 216 8.10 15.46 0.45
N ALA A 217 8.33 16.75 0.70
CA ALA A 217 9.02 17.24 1.89
C ALA A 217 8.10 17.15 3.13
N VAL A 218 7.94 15.96 3.71
CA VAL A 218 6.97 15.66 4.78
C VAL A 218 7.13 16.53 6.04
N PHE A 219 8.36 16.89 6.43
CA PHE A 219 8.57 17.79 7.56
C PHE A 219 8.16 19.23 7.26
N ALA A 220 8.38 19.69 6.04
CA ALA A 220 7.88 20.99 5.60
C ALA A 220 6.35 21.03 5.64
N ILE A 221 5.69 19.92 5.31
CA ILE A 221 4.22 19.77 5.39
C ILE A 221 3.72 19.83 6.83
N LEU A 222 4.41 19.18 7.77
CA LEU A 222 4.07 19.19 9.20
C LEU A 222 4.18 20.60 9.83
N GLN A 223 5.12 21.41 9.36
CA GLN A 223 5.41 22.74 9.90
C GLN A 223 4.56 23.86 9.27
N ARG A 224 3.61 23.54 8.39
CA ARG A 224 2.81 24.56 7.68
C ARG A 224 1.82 25.23 8.63
N ASN A 225 1.75 26.55 8.53
CA ASN A 225 0.75 27.35 9.26
C ASN A 225 -0.69 27.10 8.78
N LYS A 226 -0.87 26.70 7.51
CA LYS A 226 -2.17 26.39 6.91
C LYS A 226 -2.19 24.93 6.48
N SER A 227 -2.46 24.04 7.43
CA SER A 227 -2.71 22.62 7.16
C SER A 227 -4.22 22.38 7.17
N THR A 228 -4.71 21.55 6.25
CA THR A 228 -6.11 21.11 6.30
C THR A 228 -6.28 19.90 7.24
N LEU A 229 -5.17 19.30 7.69
CA LEU A 229 -5.17 18.20 8.64
C LEU A 229 -5.55 18.68 10.04
N THR A 230 -6.24 17.81 10.79
CA THR A 230 -6.53 18.04 12.20
C THR A 230 -5.25 17.98 13.04
N THR A 231 -5.22 18.73 14.15
CA THR A 231 -4.08 18.71 15.09
C THR A 231 -3.72 17.29 15.54
N GLN A 232 -4.72 16.45 15.79
CA GLN A 232 -4.50 15.05 16.17
C GLN A 232 -3.74 14.24 15.09
N ARG A 233 -4.06 14.44 13.81
CA ARG A 233 -3.34 13.78 12.71
C ARG A 233 -1.92 14.30 12.58
N VAL A 234 -1.74 15.62 12.65
CA VAL A 234 -0.40 16.25 12.58
C VAL A 234 0.49 15.70 13.69
N SER A 235 0.05 15.77 14.95
CA SER A 235 0.83 15.23 16.07
C SER A 235 1.07 13.72 15.96
N GLY A 236 0.07 12.96 15.49
CA GLY A 236 0.22 11.52 15.27
C GLY A 236 1.29 11.19 14.22
N TYR A 237 1.32 11.93 13.10
CA TYR A 237 2.34 11.77 12.06
C TYR A 237 3.71 12.25 12.52
N GLU A 238 3.78 13.37 13.23
CA GLU A 238 5.02 13.91 13.78
C GLU A 238 5.70 12.92 14.72
N VAL A 239 4.95 12.27 15.62
CA VAL A 239 5.49 11.24 16.54
C VAL A 239 6.07 10.05 15.77
N ILE A 240 5.40 9.60 14.71
CA ILE A 240 5.86 8.48 13.89
C ILE A 240 7.11 8.85 13.08
N LEU A 241 7.17 10.07 12.55
CA LEU A 241 8.26 10.51 11.68
C LEU A 241 9.48 11.05 12.45
N SER A 242 9.34 11.32 13.74
CA SER A 242 10.42 11.83 14.60
C SER A 242 11.11 10.74 15.43
N ILE A 243 10.92 9.46 15.08
CA ILE A 243 11.61 8.35 15.75
C ILE A 243 13.14 8.50 15.56
N PRO A 244 13.97 8.39 16.62
CA PRO A 244 15.41 8.67 16.51
C PRO A 244 16.19 7.81 15.51
N SER A 245 15.76 6.58 15.26
CA SER A 245 16.40 5.67 14.30
C SER A 245 15.94 5.85 12.86
N LEU A 246 15.03 6.80 12.60
CA LEU A 246 14.48 7.11 11.30
C LEU A 246 15.17 8.33 10.68
N GLN A 247 15.69 8.17 9.47
CA GLN A 247 16.14 9.26 8.62
C GLN A 247 15.20 9.38 7.43
N VAL A 248 14.61 10.57 7.22
CA VAL A 248 13.76 10.82 6.04
C VAL A 248 14.59 11.51 4.96
N VAL A 249 14.49 11.00 3.73
CA VAL A 249 15.19 11.51 2.55
C VAL A 249 14.17 11.76 1.44
N ARG A 250 14.19 12.96 0.86
CA ARG A 250 13.34 13.31 -0.29
C ARG A 250 13.97 12.81 -1.61
N CYS A 251 13.17 12.29 -2.53
CA CYS A 251 13.57 11.82 -3.86
C CYS A 251 12.52 12.16 -4.92
N HIS A 252 12.90 12.28 -6.20
CA HIS A 252 11.95 12.62 -7.29
C HIS A 252 11.08 11.46 -7.75
N THR A 253 11.65 10.27 -7.72
CA THR A 253 11.03 9.08 -8.30
C THR A 253 11.43 7.92 -7.43
N VAL A 254 10.44 7.31 -6.78
CA VAL A 254 10.60 5.97 -6.25
C VAL A 254 10.19 5.05 -7.39
N ASN A 255 11.15 4.51 -8.16
CA ASN A 255 10.79 3.39 -9.03
C ASN A 255 10.53 2.19 -8.12
N PRO A 256 9.27 1.76 -7.95
CA PRO A 256 8.94 0.81 -6.91
C PRO A 256 9.40 -0.62 -7.26
N THR A 257 9.66 -0.88 -8.54
CA THR A 257 10.12 -2.17 -9.07
C THR A 257 11.63 -2.30 -9.01
N THR A 258 12.37 -1.22 -9.28
CA THR A 258 13.84 -1.23 -9.32
C THR A 258 14.49 -0.71 -8.04
N PHE A 259 13.71 -0.16 -7.11
CA PHE A 259 14.19 0.43 -5.85
C PHE A 259 15.21 1.56 -6.04
N PHE A 260 15.17 2.23 -7.20
CA PHE A 260 16.00 3.39 -7.45
C PHE A 260 15.28 4.63 -6.95
N ALA A 261 15.95 5.36 -6.07
CA ALA A 261 15.61 6.72 -5.67
C ALA A 261 16.79 7.61 -6.02
N HIS A 262 16.55 8.62 -6.86
CA HIS A 262 17.52 9.68 -7.09
C HIS A 262 17.31 10.76 -6.03
N PRO A 263 18.30 11.04 -5.17
CA PRO A 263 18.22 12.12 -4.20
C PRO A 263 18.05 13.45 -4.94
N VAL A 264 17.14 14.30 -4.45
CA VAL A 264 16.87 15.63 -5.02
C VAL A 264 17.97 16.61 -4.60
N SER A 265 18.55 17.36 -5.54
CA SER A 265 19.26 18.62 -5.24
C SER A 265 18.26 19.77 -5.04
N GLU A 266 18.59 20.76 -4.20
CA GLU A 266 17.68 21.87 -3.86
C GLU A 266 17.10 22.61 -5.08
N ASP A 267 17.81 22.60 -6.22
CA ASP A 267 17.46 23.30 -7.46
C ASP A 267 16.45 22.55 -8.37
N GLU A 268 16.08 21.29 -8.07
CA GLU A 268 15.23 20.45 -8.95
C GLU A 268 13.78 20.28 -8.44
N GLN A 269 13.31 21.12 -7.51
CA GLN A 269 12.00 20.93 -6.86
C GLN A 269 10.80 20.99 -7.83
N VAL A 270 10.05 19.88 -7.94
CA VAL A 270 8.80 19.78 -8.73
C VAL A 270 7.72 20.74 -8.23
N HIS A 271 7.63 20.93 -6.91
CA HIS A 271 6.86 21.98 -6.25
C HIS A 271 7.36 22.15 -4.80
N ASP A 272 7.03 23.28 -4.19
CA ASP A 272 7.31 23.57 -2.78
C ASP A 272 6.18 23.03 -1.88
N CYS A 273 6.44 21.93 -1.18
CA CYS A 273 5.45 21.34 -0.28
C CYS A 273 5.09 22.21 0.93
N ALA A 274 5.86 23.27 1.25
CA ALA A 274 5.58 24.19 2.37
C ALA A 274 4.53 25.24 2.00
N THR A 275 4.45 25.61 0.72
CA THR A 275 3.55 26.64 0.21
C THR A 275 2.48 26.09 -0.73
N TYR A 276 2.63 24.86 -1.22
CA TYR A 276 1.67 24.18 -2.10
C TYR A 276 0.28 24.10 -1.46
N THR A 277 -0.53 25.11 -1.70
CA THR A 277 -1.98 24.98 -1.76
C THR A 277 -2.25 24.76 -3.23
N PRO A 278 -2.87 23.64 -3.65
CA PRO A 278 -3.39 23.65 -5.00
C PRO A 278 -4.26 24.90 -5.09
N GLU A 279 -4.06 25.70 -6.13
CA GLU A 279 -5.04 26.72 -6.47
C GLU A 279 -6.39 26.00 -6.50
N GLU A 280 -7.48 26.71 -6.18
CA GLU A 280 -8.83 26.19 -6.41
C GLU A 280 -9.07 26.04 -7.93
N GLU A 281 -8.21 25.32 -8.64
CA GLU A 281 -8.59 24.53 -9.79
C GLU A 281 -9.53 23.46 -9.24
N SER A 282 -10.78 23.89 -8.98
CA SER A 282 -11.91 23.05 -9.28
C SER A 282 -11.56 22.31 -10.57
N GLU A 283 -11.70 20.98 -10.61
CA GLU A 283 -11.60 20.20 -11.86
C GLU A 283 -12.76 20.59 -12.80
N VAL A 284 -12.86 21.88 -13.15
CA VAL A 284 -13.76 22.46 -14.11
C VAL A 284 -13.15 22.07 -15.44
N ARG A 285 -13.73 21.03 -16.00
CA ARG A 285 -13.46 20.59 -17.36
C ARG A 285 -14.44 21.33 -18.26
N GLU A 286 -13.97 21.71 -19.44
CA GLU A 286 -14.85 22.24 -20.49
C GLU A 286 -15.75 21.13 -21.05
N ASP A 287 -15.31 19.88 -20.96
CA ASP A 287 -16.05 18.72 -21.45
C ASP A 287 -17.26 18.37 -20.57
N PRO A 288 -18.43 18.10 -21.17
CA PRO A 288 -19.62 17.67 -20.44
C PRO A 288 -19.41 16.30 -19.80
N ILE A 289 -19.85 16.14 -18.55
CA ILE A 289 -19.79 14.88 -17.81
C ILE A 289 -20.90 13.94 -18.34
N PRO A 290 -20.57 12.73 -18.85
CA PRO A 290 -21.57 11.81 -19.37
C PRO A 290 -22.65 11.46 -18.32
N GLY A 291 -23.93 11.60 -18.71
CA GLY A 291 -25.06 11.32 -17.82
C GLY A 291 -25.35 12.38 -16.76
N SER A 292 -24.63 13.51 -16.76
CA SER A 292 -24.94 14.64 -15.87
C SER A 292 -26.18 15.40 -16.32
N MET A 293 -26.73 16.20 -15.41
CA MET A 293 -27.83 17.11 -15.73
C MET A 293 -27.32 18.26 -16.62
N LEU A 294 -27.97 18.48 -17.76
CA LEU A 294 -27.71 19.64 -18.62
C LEU A 294 -28.60 20.81 -18.19
N LEU A 295 -27.96 21.88 -17.73
CA LEU A 295 -28.61 23.13 -17.31
C LEU A 295 -28.17 24.27 -18.23
N PHE A 296 -29.14 25.02 -18.75
CA PHE A 296 -28.92 26.31 -19.38
C PHE A 296 -29.16 27.40 -18.35
N VAL A 297 -28.15 28.24 -18.12
CA VAL A 297 -28.22 29.35 -17.18
C VAL A 297 -28.01 30.64 -17.95
N ASP A 298 -28.93 31.58 -17.79
CA ASP A 298 -28.80 32.92 -18.37
C ASP A 298 -29.28 33.98 -17.37
N GLY A 299 -28.76 35.20 -17.49
CA GLY A 299 -29.08 36.31 -16.60
C GLY A 299 -29.12 37.63 -17.37
N SER A 300 -30.11 38.47 -17.04
CA SER A 300 -30.21 39.82 -17.59
C SER A 300 -30.31 40.85 -16.48
N SER A 301 -29.67 42.00 -16.68
CA SER A 301 -29.83 43.18 -15.82
C SER A 301 -29.81 44.42 -16.67
N PHE A 302 -30.82 45.28 -16.52
CA PHE A 302 -30.89 46.56 -17.22
C PHE A 302 -31.54 47.62 -16.34
N ILE A 303 -31.30 48.90 -16.66
CA ILE A 303 -31.91 50.03 -15.96
C ILE A 303 -32.95 50.62 -16.90
N ASP A 304 -34.18 50.73 -16.42
CA ASP A 304 -35.25 51.42 -17.13
C ASP A 304 -34.91 52.93 -17.19
N GLN A 305 -34.82 53.46 -18.41
CA GLN A 305 -34.39 54.84 -18.65
C GLN A 305 -35.47 55.87 -18.28
N GLU A 306 -36.74 55.48 -18.19
CA GLU A 306 -37.83 56.39 -17.84
C GLU A 306 -38.08 56.44 -16.33
N THR A 307 -37.94 55.31 -15.64
CA THR A 307 -38.21 55.21 -14.20
C THR A 307 -36.94 55.22 -13.33
N GLY A 308 -35.76 54.99 -13.93
CA GLY A 308 -34.48 54.86 -13.23
C GLY A 308 -34.33 53.58 -12.42
N ILE A 309 -35.30 52.66 -12.48
CA ILE A 309 -35.32 51.42 -11.69
C ILE A 309 -34.51 50.34 -12.40
N ARG A 310 -33.67 49.62 -11.64
CA ARG A 310 -32.92 48.45 -12.14
C ARG A 310 -33.79 47.21 -12.12
N HIS A 311 -33.91 46.55 -13.27
CA HIS A 311 -34.49 45.22 -13.41
C HIS A 311 -33.37 44.20 -13.53
N SER A 312 -33.44 43.13 -12.74
CA SER A 312 -32.52 42.00 -12.83
C SER A 312 -33.32 40.70 -12.77
N GLY A 313 -32.97 39.74 -13.62
CA GLY A 313 -33.59 38.42 -13.67
C GLY A 313 -32.57 37.36 -14.05
N ALA A 314 -32.78 36.14 -13.58
CA ALA A 314 -32.00 34.97 -13.95
C ALA A 314 -32.95 33.82 -14.29
N ALA A 315 -32.55 32.99 -15.25
CA ALA A 315 -33.27 31.80 -15.65
C ALA A 315 -32.34 30.59 -15.59
N VAL A 316 -32.85 29.47 -15.07
CA VAL A 316 -32.19 28.17 -15.07
C VAL A 316 -33.15 27.16 -15.68
N ASN A 317 -32.84 26.69 -16.89
CA ASN A 317 -33.65 25.73 -17.62
C ASN A 317 -32.94 24.39 -17.72
N ARG A 318 -33.66 23.31 -17.43
CA ARG A 318 -33.16 21.95 -17.61
C ARG A 318 -33.48 21.48 -19.04
N ALA A 319 -32.51 20.88 -19.73
CA ALA A 319 -32.80 20.19 -20.97
C ALA A 319 -33.61 18.91 -20.69
N GLU A 320 -34.80 18.78 -21.28
CA GLU A 320 -35.53 17.51 -21.27
C GLU A 320 -34.83 16.54 -22.23
N GLN A 321 -34.43 15.37 -21.73
CA GLN A 321 -33.86 14.30 -22.57
C GLN A 321 -35.00 13.73 -23.44
N GLN A 322 -34.90 13.90 -24.77
CA GLN A 322 -35.66 13.12 -25.74
C GLN A 322 -35.09 11.70 -25.89
#